data_AF-A0A445ECQ1-F1
#
_entry.id   AF-A0A445ECQ1-F1
#
_cell.length_a   1.000
_cell.length_b   1.000
_cell.length_c   1.000
_cell.angle_alpha   90.00
_cell.angle_beta   90.00
_cell.angle_gamma   90.00
#
_symmetry.space_group_name_H-M   'P 1'
#
loop_
_entity.id
_entity.type
_entity.pdbx_description
1 polymer ?
#
loop_
_entity_poly.entity_id
_entity_poly.type
_entity_poly.pdbx_seq_one_letter_code
_entity_poly.pdbx_strand_id
1 'polypeptide(L)'
;MVSASNASGSSNNPRSFGSIMRRMNRNREARLPEWCACGSRPVLHWSGTDSNPERLFLDCPNYNTVGKKWCGLFLWVDKVLKDDVIACDDRTRHSVDDEDWKMKNAWKFGKLEAEIRVLKMGRILMFVFMLLIVVEMQIKVFDYWWTKL
;
A
#
# COMPACT_ATOMS: atom_id res chain seq x y z
N MET A 1 -21.78 67.99 17.48
CA MET A 1 -22.02 66.57 17.13
C MET A 1 -20.85 65.78 17.66
N VAL A 2 -21.12 64.78 18.50
CA VAL A 2 -20.16 64.08 19.36
C VAL A 2 -19.35 63.03 18.60
N SER A 3 -18.09 62.87 19.04
CA SER A 3 -17.00 62.02 18.54
C SER A 3 -17.15 60.51 18.72
N ALA A 4 -16.40 59.77 17.86
CA ALA A 4 -15.82 58.42 18.00
C ALA A 4 -16.79 57.21 18.15
N SER A 5 -16.52 55.98 17.71
CA SER A 5 -15.27 55.21 17.57
C SER A 5 -15.48 53.96 16.69
N ASN A 6 -14.41 53.50 16.03
CA ASN A 6 -14.29 52.22 15.34
C ASN A 6 -14.56 51.01 16.26
N ALA A 7 -15.23 49.98 15.74
CA ALA A 7 -15.14 48.62 16.28
C ALA A 7 -15.30 47.60 15.15
N SER A 8 -14.15 47.15 14.63
CA SER A 8 -14.00 45.95 13.82
C SER A 8 -14.37 44.72 14.66
N GLY A 9 -15.61 44.24 14.49
CA GLY A 9 -16.07 43.00 15.11
C GLY A 9 -15.41 41.77 14.49
N SER A 10 -14.21 41.43 14.96
CA SER A 10 -13.60 40.12 14.76
C SER A 10 -14.39 39.08 15.56
N SER A 11 -15.36 38.41 14.92
CA SER A 11 -15.99 37.23 15.50
C SER A 11 -15.10 36.01 15.25
N ASN A 12 -14.08 35.85 16.08
CA ASN A 12 -13.36 34.58 16.19
C ASN A 12 -14.25 33.59 16.97
N ASN A 13 -15.28 33.08 16.30
CA ASN A 13 -16.06 31.98 16.85
C ASN A 13 -15.23 30.70 16.68
N PRO A 14 -14.82 29.98 17.74
CA PRO A 14 -14.16 28.69 17.61
C PRO A 14 -15.19 27.74 16.98
N ARG A 15 -15.01 27.47 15.67
CA ARG A 15 -15.88 26.58 14.91
C ARG A 15 -15.89 25.24 15.64
N SER A 16 -17.05 24.86 16.19
CA SER A 16 -17.22 23.61 16.91
C SER A 16 -16.76 22.44 16.03
N PHE A 17 -15.97 21.53 16.60
CA PHE A 17 -15.39 20.38 15.90
C PHE A 17 -16.41 19.59 15.07
N GLY A 18 -17.65 19.47 15.56
CA GLY A 18 -18.74 18.80 14.85
C GLY A 18 -19.23 19.54 13.59
N SER A 19 -19.09 20.87 13.53
CA SER A 19 -19.48 21.68 12.36
C SER A 19 -18.46 21.58 11.21
N ILE A 20 -17.16 21.47 11.54
CA ILE A 20 -16.10 21.22 10.56
C ILE A 20 -16.25 19.81 10.00
N MET A 21 -16.45 18.80 10.86
CA MET A 21 -16.70 17.42 10.42
C MET A 21 -17.96 17.32 9.55
N ARG A 22 -19.06 17.99 9.92
CA ARG A 22 -20.28 18.05 9.08
C ARG A 22 -20.05 18.78 7.76
N ARG A 23 -19.20 19.81 7.72
CA ARG A 23 -18.88 20.54 6.49
C ARG A 23 -17.96 19.72 5.58
N MET A 24 -16.96 19.02 6.13
CA MET A 24 -16.11 18.07 5.39
C MET A 24 -16.94 16.91 4.81
N ASN A 25 -17.90 16.39 5.58
CA ASN A 25 -18.80 15.32 5.11
C ASN A 25 -19.77 15.78 4.01
N ARG A 26 -20.12 17.08 3.96
CA ARG A 26 -20.95 17.65 2.89
C ARG A 26 -20.14 18.00 1.63
N ASN A 27 -18.86 18.34 1.77
CA ASN A 27 -17.97 18.63 0.65
C ASN A 27 -17.26 17.35 0.16
N ARG A 28 -18.06 16.34 -0.24
CA ARG A 28 -17.62 15.13 -0.97
C ARG A 28 -17.11 15.48 -2.37
N GLU A 29 -16.22 16.44 -2.47
CA GLU A 29 -15.44 16.69 -3.67
C GLU A 29 -14.29 15.67 -3.67
N ALA A 30 -14.62 14.42 -3.99
CA ALA A 30 -13.83 13.37 -4.63
C ALA A 30 -12.34 13.18 -4.27
N ARG A 31 -11.79 13.82 -3.24
CA ARG A 31 -10.36 13.82 -2.93
C ARG A 31 -10.14 13.29 -1.53
N LEU A 32 -9.18 12.37 -1.41
CA LEU A 32 -8.73 11.86 -0.13
C LEU A 32 -8.27 13.03 0.75
N PRO A 33 -8.72 13.11 2.01
CA PRO A 33 -8.31 14.19 2.90
C PRO A 33 -6.80 14.12 3.09
N GLU A 34 -6.09 15.21 2.83
CA GLU A 34 -4.63 15.26 2.99
C GLU A 34 -4.23 15.30 4.48
N TRP A 35 -5.12 15.80 5.34
CA TRP A 35 -4.86 16.03 6.76
C TRP A 35 -6.05 15.63 7.63
N CYS A 36 -5.75 14.99 8.76
CA CYS A 36 -6.69 14.76 9.85
C CYS A 36 -6.99 16.08 10.58
N ALA A 37 -8.13 16.18 11.26
CA ALA A 37 -8.43 17.33 12.12
C ALA A 37 -7.49 17.46 13.34
N CYS A 38 -6.73 16.40 13.67
CA CYS A 38 -5.64 16.46 14.66
C CYS A 38 -4.32 17.05 14.11
N GLY A 39 -4.27 17.42 12.83
CA GLY A 39 -3.08 17.95 12.16
C GLY A 39 -2.07 16.89 11.71
N SER A 40 -2.38 15.60 11.87
CA SER A 40 -1.54 14.50 11.35
C SER A 40 -2.01 14.02 9.97
N ARG A 41 -1.10 13.45 9.17
CA ARG A 41 -1.47 12.82 7.89
C ARG A 41 -2.24 11.52 8.14
N PRO A 42 -3.35 11.26 7.41
CA PRO A 42 -4.07 9.99 7.50
C PRO A 42 -3.20 8.81 7.06
N VAL A 43 -3.47 7.64 7.62
CA VAL A 43 -2.75 6.39 7.30
C VAL A 43 -3.70 5.42 6.62
N LEU A 44 -3.20 4.72 5.60
CA LEU A 44 -3.92 3.70 4.87
C LEU A 44 -3.83 2.35 5.60
N HIS A 45 -4.96 1.71 5.82
CA HIS A 45 -5.08 0.43 6.50
C HIS A 45 -5.88 -0.59 5.68
N TRP A 46 -5.54 -1.87 5.88
CA TRP A 46 -6.30 -3.00 5.40
C TRP A 46 -7.34 -3.41 6.43
N SER A 47 -8.58 -3.59 6.00
CA SER A 47 -9.63 -4.16 6.83
C SER A 47 -9.40 -5.66 7.02
N GLY A 48 -9.26 -6.07 8.28
CA GLY A 48 -9.16 -7.48 8.68
C GLY A 48 -10.49 -8.08 9.15
N THR A 49 -11.63 -7.40 8.90
CA THR A 49 -12.95 -7.90 9.33
C THR A 49 -13.58 -8.82 8.28
N ASP A 50 -14.19 -9.92 8.70
CA ASP A 50 -14.87 -10.90 7.82
C ASP A 50 -15.96 -10.27 6.94
N SER A 51 -16.59 -9.18 7.40
CA SER A 51 -17.62 -8.45 6.65
C SER A 51 -17.05 -7.50 5.59
N ASN A 52 -15.76 -7.16 5.65
CA ASN A 52 -15.08 -6.28 4.70
C ASN A 52 -13.67 -6.81 4.43
N PRO A 53 -13.54 -8.02 3.82
CA PRO A 53 -12.24 -8.59 3.53
C PRO A 53 -11.48 -7.69 2.53
N GLU A 54 -10.19 -7.49 2.79
CA GLU A 54 -9.25 -6.79 1.89
C GLU A 54 -9.60 -5.34 1.53
N ARG A 55 -10.56 -4.72 2.23
CA ARG A 55 -10.98 -3.37 1.90
C ARG A 55 -10.04 -2.34 2.51
N LEU A 56 -9.61 -1.37 1.70
CA LEU A 56 -8.71 -0.29 2.12
C LEU A 56 -9.48 0.90 2.71
N PHE A 57 -9.02 1.41 3.85
CA PHE A 57 -9.54 2.63 4.48
C PHE A 57 -8.43 3.55 4.98
N LEU A 58 -8.71 4.85 5.01
CA LEU A 58 -7.89 5.86 5.68
C LEU A 58 -8.39 6.06 7.12
N ASP A 59 -7.46 6.06 8.07
CA ASP A 59 -7.71 6.35 9.48
C ASP A 59 -6.73 7.40 10.01
N CYS A 60 -7.09 8.00 11.14
CA CYS A 60 -6.20 8.85 11.90
C CYS A 60 -5.08 8.03 12.55
N PRO A 61 -3.81 8.45 12.46
CA PRO A 61 -2.69 7.76 13.11
C PRO A 61 -2.77 7.75 14.64
N ASN A 62 -3.61 8.59 15.23
CA ASN A 62 -3.83 8.64 16.67
C ASN A 62 -4.92 7.66 17.14
N TYR A 63 -5.48 6.84 16.25
CA TYR A 63 -6.41 5.80 16.63
C TYR A 63 -5.76 4.85 17.65
N ASN A 64 -6.48 4.57 18.74
CA ASN A 64 -6.04 3.73 19.86
C ASN A 64 -4.67 4.10 20.49
N THR A 65 -4.20 5.34 20.31
CA THR A 65 -2.93 5.80 20.87
C THR A 65 -3.13 6.48 22.22
N VAL A 66 -2.51 5.94 23.27
CA VAL A 66 -2.57 6.51 24.62
C VAL A 66 -1.97 7.93 24.62
N GLY A 67 -2.70 8.89 25.19
CA GLY A 67 -2.24 10.29 25.33
C GLY A 67 -2.44 11.18 24.10
N LYS A 68 -3.00 10.66 22.98
CA LYS A 68 -3.35 11.47 21.81
C LYS A 68 -4.85 11.48 21.55
N LYS A 69 -5.37 12.63 21.08
CA LYS A 69 -6.79 12.76 20.72
C LYS A 69 -7.02 12.18 19.32
N TRP A 70 -7.79 11.09 19.25
CA TRP A 70 -8.35 10.58 18.00
C TRP A 70 -9.38 11.58 17.46
N CYS A 71 -9.32 11.86 16.16
CA CYS A 71 -10.16 12.88 15.53
C CYS A 71 -11.39 12.31 14.79
N GLY A 72 -11.63 11.00 14.87
CA GLY A 72 -12.78 10.38 14.21
C GLY A 72 -12.66 10.24 12.69
N LEU A 73 -11.46 10.39 12.12
CA LEU A 73 -11.27 10.24 10.68
C LEU A 73 -11.33 8.76 10.31
N PHE A 74 -12.32 8.38 9.53
CA PHE A 74 -12.43 7.04 8.95
C PHE A 74 -13.08 7.15 7.56
N LEU A 75 -12.37 6.74 6.51
CA LEU A 75 -12.86 6.85 5.13
C LEU A 75 -12.48 5.62 4.31
N TRP A 76 -13.48 4.97 3.71
CA TRP A 76 -13.26 3.89 2.76
C TRP A 76 -12.76 4.42 1.41
N VAL A 77 -11.67 3.85 0.88
CA VAL A 77 -11.01 4.31 -0.35
C VAL A 77 -11.81 3.96 -1.61
N ASP A 78 -12.54 2.84 -1.60
CA ASP A 78 -13.35 2.38 -2.74
C ASP A 78 -14.53 3.30 -3.08
N LYS A 79 -14.99 4.11 -2.14
CA LYS A 79 -16.05 5.11 -2.38
C LYS A 79 -15.52 6.33 -3.13
N VAL A 80 -14.27 6.73 -2.85
CA VAL A 80 -13.62 7.87 -3.52
C VAL A 80 -13.31 7.52 -4.97
N LEU A 81 -12.80 6.30 -5.22
CA LEU A 81 -12.51 5.83 -6.57
C LEU A 81 -13.77 5.75 -7.44
N LYS A 82 -14.93 5.37 -6.88
CA LYS A 82 -16.20 5.34 -7.62
C LYS A 82 -16.70 6.73 -7.98
N ASP A 83 -16.60 7.70 -7.07
CA ASP A 83 -17.04 9.07 -7.33
C ASP A 83 -16.08 9.80 -8.31
N ASP A 84 -14.77 9.52 -8.27
CA ASP A 84 -13.79 10.00 -9.26
C ASP A 84 -14.06 9.41 -10.66
N VAL A 85 -14.40 8.12 -10.74
CA VAL A 85 -14.76 7.46 -12.01
C VAL A 85 -16.06 8.02 -12.57
N ILE A 86 -17.06 8.32 -11.73
CA ILE A 86 -18.33 8.93 -12.16
C ILE A 86 -18.13 10.41 -12.59
N ALA A 87 -17.21 11.15 -11.96
CA ALA A 87 -16.88 12.52 -12.36
C ALA A 87 -16.01 12.59 -13.63
N CYS A 88 -15.35 11.49 -14.00
CA CYS A 88 -14.51 11.40 -15.21
C CYS A 88 -15.24 10.80 -16.42
N ASP A 89 -16.53 10.49 -16.31
CA ASP A 89 -17.33 9.80 -17.34
C ASP A 89 -17.75 10.71 -18.54
N ASP A 90 -17.08 11.85 -18.74
CA ASP A 90 -17.23 12.67 -19.96
C ASP A 90 -16.02 12.58 -20.91
N ARG A 91 -14.97 11.80 -20.63
CA ARG A 91 -13.93 11.54 -21.65
C ARG A 91 -13.08 10.30 -21.39
N THR A 92 -13.54 9.18 -21.95
CA THR A 92 -12.74 8.26 -22.79
C THR A 92 -11.23 8.18 -22.48
N ARG A 93 -10.83 7.75 -21.28
CA ARG A 93 -9.40 7.51 -20.97
C ARG A 93 -9.08 6.27 -20.14
N HIS A 94 -10.06 5.51 -19.65
CA HIS A 94 -9.76 4.37 -18.76
C HIS A 94 -9.44 3.05 -19.51
N SER A 95 -9.44 2.99 -20.84
CA SER A 95 -9.22 1.72 -21.56
C SER A 95 -7.82 1.53 -22.15
N VAL A 96 -6.94 2.54 -22.11
CA VAL A 96 -5.61 2.46 -22.77
C VAL A 96 -4.50 2.12 -21.78
N ASP A 97 -4.60 2.60 -20.54
CA ASP A 97 -3.55 2.36 -19.54
C ASP A 97 -3.57 0.92 -18.99
N ASP A 98 -4.74 0.25 -19.07
CA ASP A 98 -4.95 -1.09 -18.52
C ASP A 98 -4.18 -2.21 -19.25
N GLU A 99 -4.03 -2.08 -20.56
CA GLU A 99 -3.31 -3.07 -21.37
C GLU A 99 -1.79 -2.82 -21.36
N ASP A 100 -1.37 -1.56 -21.32
CA ASP A 100 0.04 -1.19 -21.25
C ASP A 100 0.69 -1.60 -19.91
N TRP A 101 -0.02 -1.44 -18.78
CA TRP A 101 0.50 -1.90 -17.49
C TRP A 101 0.58 -3.43 -17.41
N LYS A 102 -0.40 -4.14 -18.00
CA LYS A 102 -0.42 -5.61 -18.08
C LYS A 102 0.75 -6.14 -18.90
N MET A 103 0.99 -5.60 -20.09
CA MET A 103 2.12 -5.99 -20.94
C MET A 103 3.47 -5.74 -20.24
N LYS A 104 3.62 -4.60 -19.57
CA LYS A 104 4.85 -4.24 -18.87
C LYS A 104 5.14 -5.16 -17.67
N ASN A 105 4.11 -5.58 -16.95
CA ASN A 105 4.25 -6.54 -15.84
C ASN A 105 4.44 -7.98 -16.34
N ALA A 106 3.76 -8.38 -17.40
CA ALA A 106 3.94 -9.70 -18.03
C ALA A 106 5.38 -9.90 -18.54
N TRP A 107 5.95 -8.90 -19.22
CA TRP A 107 7.33 -8.96 -19.70
C TRP A 107 8.34 -9.05 -18.55
N LYS A 108 8.15 -8.26 -17.48
CA LYS A 108 9.00 -8.30 -16.28
C LYS A 108 8.91 -9.65 -15.56
N PHE A 109 7.71 -10.21 -15.47
CA PHE A 109 7.48 -11.52 -14.86
C PHE A 109 8.15 -12.63 -15.68
N GLY A 110 8.00 -12.62 -17.00
CA GLY A 110 8.67 -13.58 -17.89
C GLY A 110 10.20 -13.48 -17.83
N LYS A 111 10.76 -12.28 -17.73
CA LYS A 111 12.21 -12.07 -17.54
C LYS A 111 12.70 -12.64 -16.21
N LEU A 112 11.98 -12.36 -15.12
CA LEU A 112 12.30 -12.88 -13.80
C LEU A 112 12.18 -14.42 -13.75
N GLU A 113 11.18 -14.98 -14.41
CA GLU A 113 10.98 -16.42 -14.50
C GLU A 113 12.14 -17.12 -15.23
N ALA A 114 12.69 -16.51 -16.29
CA ALA A 114 13.87 -17.02 -16.97
C ALA A 114 15.11 -17.02 -16.07
N GLU A 115 15.36 -15.93 -15.33
CA GLU A 115 16.47 -15.84 -14.37
C GLU A 115 16.33 -16.87 -13.23
N ILE A 116 15.11 -17.07 -12.71
CA ILE A 116 14.81 -18.10 -11.70
C ILE A 116 15.05 -19.50 -12.26
N ARG A 117 14.65 -19.80 -13.51
CA ARG A 117 14.94 -21.09 -14.15
C ARG A 117 16.44 -21.34 -14.26
N VAL A 118 17.22 -20.34 -14.68
CA VAL A 118 18.69 -20.45 -14.78
C VAL A 118 19.32 -20.68 -13.40
N LEU A 119 18.91 -19.91 -12.38
CA LEU A 119 19.42 -20.09 -11.01
C LEU A 119 19.02 -21.45 -10.42
N LYS A 120 17.82 -21.94 -10.70
CA LYS A 120 17.34 -23.25 -10.24
C LYS A 120 18.12 -24.38 -10.88
N MET A 121 18.31 -24.34 -12.20
CA MET A 121 19.12 -25.34 -12.92
C MET A 121 20.59 -25.29 -12.49
N GLY A 122 21.14 -24.09 -12.29
CA GLY A 122 22.50 -23.90 -11.77
C GLY A 122 22.67 -24.49 -10.37
N ARG A 123 21.76 -24.22 -9.44
CA ARG A 123 21.79 -24.85 -8.10
C ARG A 123 21.73 -26.37 -8.20
N ILE A 124 20.79 -26.92 -8.95
CA ILE A 124 20.65 -28.38 -9.12
C ILE A 124 21.93 -28.98 -9.70
N LEU A 125 22.49 -28.37 -10.75
CA LEU A 125 23.73 -28.81 -11.38
C LEU A 125 24.91 -28.82 -10.39
N MET A 126 25.06 -27.75 -9.59
CA MET A 126 26.10 -27.67 -8.57
C MET A 126 25.93 -28.75 -7.48
N PHE A 127 24.70 -29.02 -7.03
CA PHE A 127 24.44 -30.10 -6.08
C PHE A 127 24.80 -31.48 -6.65
N VAL A 128 24.40 -31.77 -7.90
CA VAL A 128 24.74 -33.03 -8.56
C VAL A 128 26.25 -33.19 -8.71
N PHE A 129 26.95 -32.14 -9.14
CA PHE A 129 28.41 -32.17 -9.28
C PHE A 129 29.13 -32.44 -7.96
N MET A 130 28.69 -31.80 -6.86
CA MET A 130 29.25 -32.06 -5.53
C MET A 130 29.02 -33.51 -5.08
N LEU A 131 27.83 -34.09 -5.35
CA LEU A 131 27.54 -35.48 -5.04
C LEU A 131 28.43 -36.45 -5.84
N LEU A 132 28.68 -36.17 -7.13
CA LEU A 132 29.59 -36.97 -7.95
C LEU A 132 31.01 -36.98 -7.38
N ILE A 133 31.55 -35.82 -6.99
CA ILE A 133 32.87 -35.72 -6.37
C ILE A 133 32.92 -36.56 -5.09
N VAL A 134 31.90 -36.46 -4.23
CA VAL A 134 31.84 -37.24 -2.99
C VAL A 134 31.83 -38.74 -3.30
N VAL A 135 31.01 -39.19 -4.26
CA VAL A 135 30.95 -40.60 -4.66
C VAL A 135 32.30 -41.08 -5.20
N GLU A 136 32.95 -40.31 -6.08
CA GLU A 136 34.28 -40.64 -6.60
C GLU A 136 35.32 -40.76 -5.48
N MET A 137 35.28 -39.86 -4.50
CA MET A 137 36.18 -39.92 -3.34
C MET A 137 35.91 -41.19 -2.51
N GLN A 138 34.65 -41.55 -2.29
CA GLN A 138 34.30 -42.77 -1.55
C GLN A 138 34.73 -44.04 -2.29
N ILE A 139 34.59 -44.09 -3.62
CA ILE A 139 35.07 -45.22 -4.44
C ILE A 139 36.59 -45.36 -4.33
N LYS A 140 37.33 -44.25 -4.49
CA LYS A 140 38.80 -44.25 -4.35
C LYS A 140 39.25 -44.68 -2.96
N VAL A 141 38.53 -44.24 -1.92
CA VAL A 141 38.78 -44.66 -0.54
C VAL A 141 38.50 -46.16 -0.38
N PHE A 142 37.37 -46.65 -0.88
CA PHE A 142 37.02 -48.06 -0.83
C PHE A 142 38.07 -48.93 -1.54
N ASP A 143 38.45 -48.58 -2.77
CA ASP A 143 39.49 -49.28 -3.54
C ASP A 143 40.84 -49.25 -2.83
N TYR A 144 41.21 -48.12 -2.21
CA TYR A 144 42.44 -48.03 -1.42
C TYR A 144 42.44 -49.01 -0.25
N TRP A 145 41.32 -49.11 0.48
CA TRP A 145 41.18 -50.04 1.59
C TRP A 145 41.13 -51.49 1.11
N TRP A 146 40.46 -51.77 0.00
CA TRP A 146 40.34 -53.10 -0.58
C TRP A 146 41.68 -53.62 -1.11
N THR A 147 42.47 -52.77 -1.75
CA THR A 147 43.82 -53.14 -2.25
C THR A 147 44.86 -53.32 -1.15
N LYS A 148 44.57 -52.82 0.06
CA LYS A 148 45.43 -52.93 1.26
C LYS A 148 45.08 -54.13 2.15
N LEU A 149 43.98 -54.82 1.87
CA LEU A 149 43.53 -56.02 2.59
C LEU A 149 44.05 -57.29 1.89
#